data_AF-U6LVI1-F1
#
_entry.id   AF-U6LVI1-F1
#
_cell.length_a   1.000
_cell.length_b   1.000
_cell.length_c   1.000
_cell.angle_alpha   90.00
_cell.angle_beta   90.00
_cell.angle_gamma   90.00
#
_symmetry.space_group_name_H-M   'P 1'
#
loop_
_entity.id
_entity.type
_entity.pdbx_description
1 polymer ?
#
loop_
_entity_poly.entity_id
_entity_poly.type
_entity_poly.pdbx_seq_one_letter_code
_entity_poly.pdbx_strand_id
1 'polypeptide(L)'
;MLLHAAAVGGEPQQQLQQQQQQQQQLPLDEIVRIFLSHLPLEADREESKVVLRALLHLAARQPQLVLQHAQQFMFACACEASFPGAPRRLGFELTAAAQQLLQQMARNPQLLPGTLEALAARLQSKPYALAFLRQAAA
;
A
#
# COMPACT_ATOMS: atom_id res chain seq x y z
N MET A 1 8.00 70.66 -16.75
CA MET A 1 7.93 69.60 -17.77
C MET A 1 8.74 68.40 -17.29
N LEU A 2 8.04 67.32 -16.90
CA LEU A 2 8.22 65.90 -17.30
C LEU A 2 9.54 65.57 -18.06
N LEU A 3 10.33 64.52 -17.79
CA LEU A 3 9.99 63.14 -17.43
C LEU A 3 11.11 62.37 -16.70
N HIS A 4 10.66 61.38 -15.93
CA HIS A 4 11.34 60.19 -15.43
C HIS A 4 12.15 59.42 -16.49
N ALA A 5 13.25 58.79 -16.07
CA ALA A 5 13.75 57.56 -16.70
C ALA A 5 14.20 56.60 -15.60
N ALA A 6 13.35 55.61 -15.32
CA ALA A 6 13.56 54.54 -14.38
C ALA A 6 14.59 53.54 -14.92
N ALA A 7 15.54 53.15 -14.07
CA ALA A 7 16.42 52.02 -14.32
C ALA A 7 15.60 50.72 -14.22
N VAL A 8 15.37 50.08 -15.37
CA VAL A 8 14.80 48.74 -15.50
C VAL A 8 15.91 47.83 -16.02
N GLY A 9 16.17 46.73 -15.32
CA GLY A 9 16.94 45.62 -15.89
C GLY A 9 17.81 44.92 -14.86
N GLY A 10 17.24 43.95 -14.15
CA GLY A 10 18.04 43.14 -13.23
C GLY A 10 17.46 41.80 -12.80
N GLU A 11 16.13 41.59 -12.78
CA GLU A 11 15.61 40.43 -12.01
C GLU A 11 14.42 39.67 -12.63
N PRO A 12 14.59 38.90 -13.72
CA PRO A 12 13.64 37.83 -14.06
C PRO A 12 14.22 36.41 -14.02
N GLN A 13 15.54 36.24 -13.96
CA GLN A 13 16.17 34.90 -14.08
C GLN A 13 16.39 34.16 -12.76
N GLN A 14 16.56 34.85 -11.63
CA GLN A 14 16.75 34.18 -10.33
C GLN A 14 15.44 33.66 -9.71
N GLN A 15 14.28 34.25 -10.06
CA GLN A 15 12.98 33.78 -9.58
C GLN A 15 12.49 32.49 -10.25
N LEU A 16 12.86 32.25 -11.52
CA LEU A 16 12.49 31.02 -12.22
C LEU A 16 13.26 29.78 -11.75
N GLN A 17 14.48 29.96 -11.20
CA GLN A 17 15.25 28.83 -10.63
C GLN A 17 14.76 28.41 -9.23
N GLN A 18 14.24 29.33 -8.41
CA GLN A 18 13.65 28.95 -7.12
C GLN A 18 12.30 28.23 -7.26
N GLN A 19 11.57 28.45 -8.36
CA GLN A 19 10.29 27.78 -8.60
C GLN A 19 10.41 26.32 -9.06
N GLN A 20 11.58 25.88 -9.54
CA GLN A 20 11.80 24.50 -10.03
C GLN A 20 12.22 23.50 -8.94
N GLN A 21 12.42 23.93 -7.68
CA GLN A 21 12.89 23.04 -6.60
C GLN A 21 11.81 22.51 -5.66
N GLN A 22 10.54 22.86 -5.84
CA GLN A 22 9.46 22.13 -5.17
C GLN A 22 9.12 20.87 -5.98
N GLN A 23 10.06 19.92 -6.03
CA GLN A 23 9.67 18.52 -6.15
C GLN A 23 8.86 18.21 -4.89
N GLN A 24 7.53 18.29 -4.97
CA GLN A 24 6.64 17.87 -3.90
C GLN A 24 6.90 16.39 -3.63
N GLN A 25 7.77 16.11 -2.66
CA GLN A 25 7.97 14.77 -2.16
C GLN A 25 6.65 14.35 -1.50
N LEU A 26 5.96 13.39 -2.11
CA LEU A 26 4.76 12.81 -1.54
C LEU A 26 5.12 12.20 -0.18
N PRO A 27 4.34 12.48 0.88
CA PRO A 27 4.54 11.82 2.17
C PRO A 27 4.38 10.31 2.00
N LEU A 28 5.17 9.53 2.74
CA LEU A 28 5.20 8.07 2.62
C LEU A 28 3.83 7.42 2.84
N ASP A 29 2.98 8.01 3.69
CA ASP A 29 1.61 7.57 3.90
C ASP A 29 0.78 7.60 2.60
N GLU A 30 0.87 8.69 1.83
CA GLU A 30 0.15 8.81 0.56
C GLU A 30 0.67 7.80 -0.46
N ILE A 31 1.98 7.57 -0.50
CA ILE A 31 2.59 6.57 -1.37
C ILE A 31 2.06 5.17 -1.03
N VAL A 32 2.04 4.80 0.26
CA VAL A 32 1.53 3.49 0.71
C VAL A 32 0.05 3.35 0.41
N ARG A 33 -0.76 4.38 0.67
CA ARG A 33 -2.19 4.38 0.36
C ARG A 33 -2.43 4.15 -1.14
N ILE A 34 -1.72 4.88 -1.99
CA ILE A 34 -1.81 4.74 -3.46
C ILE A 34 -1.39 3.33 -3.86
N PHE A 35 -0.24 2.86 -3.39
CA PHE A 35 0.25 1.51 -3.66
C PHE A 35 -0.79 0.43 -3.32
N LEU A 36 -1.35 0.46 -2.11
CA LEU A 36 -2.36 -0.50 -1.66
C LEU A 36 -3.69 -0.38 -2.44
N SER A 37 -4.03 0.81 -2.95
CA SER A 37 -5.25 1.00 -3.74
C SER A 37 -5.22 0.34 -5.12
N HIS A 38 -4.02 0.04 -5.63
CA HIS A 38 -3.80 -0.65 -6.90
C HIS A 38 -3.65 -2.17 -6.75
N LEU A 39 -3.84 -2.71 -5.54
CA LEU A 39 -3.76 -4.14 -5.26
C LEU A 39 -5.14 -4.77 -5.00
N PRO A 40 -5.31 -6.07 -5.30
CA PRO A 40 -4.32 -6.98 -5.89
C PRO A 40 -4.13 -6.75 -7.39
N LEU A 41 -3.04 -7.30 -7.93
CA LEU A 41 -2.78 -7.31 -9.37
C LEU A 41 -3.75 -8.30 -10.05
N GLU A 42 -4.93 -7.81 -10.45
CA GLU A 42 -6.00 -8.69 -10.99
C GLU A 42 -5.63 -9.35 -12.33
N ALA A 43 -4.77 -8.72 -13.13
CA ALA A 43 -4.41 -9.16 -14.48
C ALA A 43 -3.04 -9.86 -14.58
N ASP A 44 -2.15 -9.68 -13.60
CA ASP A 44 -0.77 -10.18 -13.68
C ASP A 44 -0.33 -10.81 -12.36
N ARG A 45 -0.44 -12.14 -12.32
CA ARG A 45 -0.02 -12.95 -11.16
C ARG A 45 1.44 -13.35 -11.20
N GLU A 46 2.18 -13.00 -12.25
CA GLU A 46 3.63 -13.25 -12.30
C GLU A 46 4.34 -12.38 -11.25
N GLU A 47 3.82 -11.17 -11.03
CA GLU A 47 4.37 -10.22 -10.07
C GLU A 47 3.87 -10.40 -8.62
N SER A 48 2.88 -11.27 -8.38
CA SER A 48 2.33 -11.51 -7.04
C SER A 48 3.41 -11.88 -6.01
N LYS A 49 4.48 -12.56 -6.43
CA LYS A 49 5.61 -12.91 -5.53
C LYS A 49 6.38 -11.67 -5.08
N VAL A 50 6.62 -10.73 -5.99
CA VAL A 50 7.33 -9.48 -5.72
C VAL A 50 6.45 -8.59 -4.84
N VAL A 51 5.17 -8.44 -5.19
CA VAL A 51 4.20 -7.68 -4.41
C VAL A 51 4.08 -8.24 -2.99
N LEU A 52 3.93 -9.55 -2.84
CA LEU A 52 3.77 -10.15 -1.52
C LEU A 52 5.02 -9.95 -0.65
N ARG A 53 6.22 -10.05 -1.24
CA ARG A 53 7.47 -9.70 -0.53
C ARG A 53 7.51 -8.22 -0.12
N ALA A 54 7.07 -7.31 -0.99
CA ALA A 54 7.00 -5.89 -0.68
C ALA A 54 6.01 -5.60 0.46
N LEU A 55 4.84 -6.24 0.46
CA LEU A 55 3.86 -6.13 1.54
C LEU A 55 4.42 -6.63 2.88
N LEU A 56 5.07 -7.80 2.89
CA LEU A 56 5.71 -8.32 4.10
C LEU A 56 6.83 -7.39 4.59
N HIS A 57 7.63 -6.85 3.67
CA HIS A 57 8.67 -5.89 4.01
C HIS A 57 8.09 -4.59 4.59
N LEU A 58 7.00 -4.08 4.02
CA LEU A 58 6.29 -2.91 4.51
C LEU A 58 5.77 -3.15 5.93
N ALA A 59 5.15 -4.30 6.21
CA ALA A 59 4.69 -4.64 7.55
C ALA A 59 5.83 -4.72 8.57
N ALA A 60 6.99 -5.25 8.17
CA ALA A 60 8.16 -5.35 9.05
C ALA A 60 8.80 -3.98 9.33
N ARG A 61 8.77 -3.04 8.37
CA ARG A 61 9.46 -1.74 8.48
C ARG A 61 8.57 -0.62 8.97
N GLN A 62 7.28 -0.66 8.65
CA GLN A 62 6.32 0.41 8.90
C GLN A 62 4.99 -0.13 9.46
N PRO A 63 4.99 -0.84 10.61
CA PRO A 63 3.79 -1.46 11.15
C PRO A 63 2.68 -0.46 11.47
N GLN A 64 3.02 0.78 11.84
CA GLN A 64 2.04 1.83 12.09
C GLN A 64 1.29 2.25 10.82
N LEU A 65 2.00 2.41 9.68
CA LEU A 65 1.36 2.71 8.39
C LEU A 65 0.47 1.56 7.94
N VAL A 66 0.92 0.31 8.16
CA VAL A 66 0.08 -0.87 7.86
C VAL A 66 -1.20 -0.88 8.69
N LEU A 67 -1.15 -0.51 9.97
CA LEU A 67 -2.35 -0.43 10.81
C LEU A 67 -3.31 0.70 10.38
N GLN A 68 -2.78 1.84 9.94
CA GLN A 68 -3.60 2.93 9.41
C GLN A 68 -4.38 2.51 8.14
N HIS A 69 -3.79 1.65 7.32
CA HIS A 69 -4.39 1.13 6.09
C HIS A 69 -4.77 -0.36 6.21
N ALA A 70 -5.10 -0.84 7.42
CA ALA A 70 -5.17 -2.27 7.72
C ALA A 70 -6.12 -3.04 6.80
N GLN A 71 -7.30 -2.48 6.51
CA GLN A 71 -8.27 -3.17 5.66
C GLN A 71 -7.73 -3.38 4.24
N GLN A 72 -7.17 -2.35 3.61
CA GLN A 72 -6.60 -2.42 2.26
C GLN A 72 -5.37 -3.32 2.23
N PHE A 73 -4.51 -3.21 3.24
CA PHE A 73 -3.31 -4.03 3.35
C PHE A 73 -3.67 -5.52 3.48
N MET A 74 -4.58 -5.86 4.40
CA MET A 74 -5.00 -7.25 4.61
C MET A 74 -5.73 -7.81 3.38
N PHE A 75 -6.54 -6.99 2.69
CA PHE A 75 -7.16 -7.37 1.42
C PHE A 75 -6.13 -7.72 0.35
N ALA A 76 -5.13 -6.86 0.15
CA ALA A 76 -4.05 -7.08 -0.81
C ALA A 76 -3.28 -8.36 -0.46
N CYS A 77 -2.81 -8.50 0.79
CA CYS A 77 -2.06 -9.66 1.25
C CYS A 77 -2.85 -10.97 1.07
N ALA A 78 -4.12 -11.00 1.46
CA ALA A 78 -4.96 -12.18 1.28
C ALA A 78 -5.13 -12.54 -0.20
N CYS A 79 -5.35 -11.58 -1.08
CA CYS A 79 -5.51 -11.84 -2.51
C CYS A 79 -4.22 -12.35 -3.17
N GLU A 80 -3.09 -11.71 -2.86
CA GLU A 80 -1.78 -12.05 -3.44
C GLU A 80 -1.26 -13.41 -2.95
N ALA A 81 -1.65 -13.87 -1.75
CA ALA A 81 -1.13 -15.09 -1.15
C ALA A 81 -2.02 -16.34 -1.34
N SER A 82 -3.28 -16.19 -1.75
CA SER A 82 -4.28 -17.26 -1.63
C SER A 82 -4.77 -17.85 -2.94
N PHE A 83 -4.35 -17.31 -4.09
CA PHE A 83 -4.89 -17.74 -5.36
C PHE A 83 -4.60 -19.23 -5.66
N PRO A 84 -5.37 -19.90 -6.56
CA PRO A 84 -5.16 -21.30 -6.89
C PRO A 84 -3.71 -21.59 -7.33
N GLY A 85 -3.02 -22.43 -6.56
CA GLY A 85 -1.61 -22.78 -6.82
C GLY A 85 -0.59 -21.78 -6.26
N ALA A 86 -1.00 -20.78 -5.48
CA ALA A 86 -0.11 -19.79 -4.85
C ALA A 86 1.09 -20.43 -4.11
N PRO A 87 0.94 -21.48 -3.27
CA PRO A 87 2.11 -22.07 -2.59
C PRO A 87 3.17 -22.62 -3.56
N ARG A 88 2.74 -23.16 -4.70
CA ARG A 88 3.66 -23.67 -5.75
C ARG A 88 4.34 -22.56 -6.52
N ARG A 89 3.63 -21.46 -6.81
CA ARG A 89 4.15 -20.32 -7.60
C ARG A 89 4.99 -19.36 -6.76
N LEU A 90 4.50 -19.00 -5.57
CA LEU A 90 5.11 -18.02 -4.69
C LEU A 90 6.17 -18.64 -3.77
N GLY A 91 5.97 -19.91 -3.41
CA GLY A 91 6.72 -20.65 -2.41
C GLY A 91 5.93 -20.79 -1.11
N PHE A 92 5.97 -22.00 -0.52
CA PHE A 92 5.25 -22.33 0.71
C PHE A 92 5.59 -21.40 1.87
N GLU A 93 6.88 -21.07 2.02
CA GLU A 93 7.36 -20.16 3.07
C GLU A 93 6.73 -18.78 2.95
N LEU A 94 6.65 -18.24 1.72
CA LEU A 94 6.11 -16.90 1.49
C LEU A 94 4.60 -16.85 1.75
N THR A 95 3.87 -17.88 1.32
CA THR A 95 2.43 -18.01 1.62
C THR A 95 2.18 -18.21 3.12
N ALA A 96 3.03 -18.96 3.80
CA ALA A 96 2.93 -19.16 5.25
C ALA A 96 3.22 -17.87 6.03
N ALA A 97 4.23 -17.10 5.61
CA ALA A 97 4.53 -15.80 6.21
C ALA A 97 3.37 -14.81 6.04
N ALA A 98 2.74 -14.79 4.86
CA ALA A 98 1.54 -13.98 4.62
C ALA A 98 0.36 -14.41 5.53
N GLN A 99 0.14 -15.72 5.67
CA GLN A 99 -0.87 -16.27 6.56
C GLN A 99 -0.63 -15.85 8.02
N GLN A 100 0.61 -15.98 8.50
CA GLN A 100 1.01 -15.58 9.86
C GLN A 100 0.83 -14.08 10.11
N LEU A 101 1.20 -13.24 9.14
CA LEU A 101 1.00 -11.79 9.25
C LEU A 101 -0.50 -11.46 9.37
N LEU A 102 -1.35 -12.07 8.53
CA LEU A 102 -2.80 -11.86 8.62
C LEU A 102 -3.35 -12.33 9.98
N GLN A 103 -2.84 -13.43 10.54
CA GLN A 103 -3.21 -13.91 11.87
C GLN A 103 -2.86 -12.89 12.97
N GLN A 104 -1.64 -12.36 12.92
CA GLN A 104 -1.17 -11.35 13.86
C GLN A 104 -2.00 -10.07 13.76
N MET A 105 -2.31 -9.62 12.54
CA MET A 105 -3.14 -8.43 12.33
C MET A 105 -4.59 -8.64 12.79
N ALA A 106 -5.20 -9.78 12.49
CA ALA A 106 -6.57 -10.09 12.91
C ALA A 106 -6.73 -10.13 14.43
N ARG A 107 -5.65 -10.48 15.15
CA ARG A 107 -5.60 -10.52 16.62
C ARG A 107 -5.06 -9.24 17.24
N ASN A 108 -4.74 -8.22 16.44
CA ASN A 108 -4.17 -6.98 16.94
C ASN A 108 -5.26 -6.14 17.62
N PRO A 109 -5.13 -5.80 18.91
CA PRO A 109 -6.14 -5.03 19.64
C PRO A 109 -6.29 -3.58 19.15
N GLN A 110 -5.33 -3.06 18.39
CA GLN A 110 -5.37 -1.73 17.79
C GLN A 110 -6.14 -1.70 16.45
N LEU A 111 -6.56 -2.86 15.94
CA LEU A 111 -7.37 -2.93 14.74
C LEU A 111 -8.73 -2.28 15.00
N LEU A 112 -9.17 -1.41 14.10
CA LEU A 112 -10.46 -0.74 14.25
C LEU A 112 -11.60 -1.77 14.27
N PRO A 113 -12.57 -1.64 15.20
CA PRO A 113 -13.74 -2.51 15.23
C PRO A 113 -14.47 -2.53 13.87
N GLY A 114 -14.95 -3.69 13.44
CA GLY A 114 -15.63 -3.83 12.14
C GLY A 114 -14.68 -4.03 10.95
N THR A 115 -13.37 -3.91 11.12
CA THR A 115 -12.40 -4.04 10.02
C THR A 115 -12.45 -5.43 9.39
N LEU A 116 -12.50 -6.49 10.21
CA LEU A 116 -12.50 -7.88 9.73
C LEU A 116 -13.82 -8.25 9.05
N GLU A 117 -14.94 -7.77 9.58
CA GLU A 117 -16.27 -7.96 9.01
C GLU A 117 -16.39 -7.28 7.65
N ALA A 118 -15.97 -6.02 7.56
CA ALA A 118 -15.96 -5.28 6.30
C ALA A 118 -14.98 -5.88 5.28
N LEU A 119 -13.83 -6.39 5.74
CA LEU A 119 -12.88 -7.11 4.89
C LEU A 119 -13.48 -8.43 4.37
N ALA A 120 -14.13 -9.22 5.24
CA ALA A 120 -14.79 -10.46 4.86
C ALA A 120 -15.92 -10.21 3.85
N ALA A 121 -16.69 -9.14 4.03
CA ALA A 121 -17.70 -8.70 3.08
C ALA A 121 -17.09 -8.35 1.71
N ARG A 122 -15.98 -7.59 1.69
CA ARG A 122 -15.26 -7.23 0.46
C ARG A 122 -14.69 -8.45 -0.27
N LEU A 123 -14.30 -9.50 0.46
CA LEU A 123 -13.74 -10.73 -0.10
C LEU A 123 -14.79 -11.77 -0.52
N GLN A 124 -16.10 -11.50 -0.38
CA GLN A 124 -17.15 -12.47 -0.73
C GLN A 124 -17.06 -12.99 -2.17
N SER A 125 -16.65 -12.15 -3.12
CA SER A 125 -16.45 -12.54 -4.52
C SER A 125 -15.09 -13.22 -4.81
N LYS A 126 -14.20 -13.31 -3.81
CA LYS A 126 -12.85 -13.87 -3.91
C LYS A 126 -12.71 -15.04 -2.92
N PRO A 127 -13.29 -16.22 -3.22
CA PRO A 127 -13.48 -17.31 -2.25
C PRO A 127 -12.17 -17.83 -1.65
N TYR A 128 -11.10 -17.90 -2.42
CA TYR A 128 -9.79 -18.33 -1.93
C TYR A 128 -9.20 -17.35 -0.91
N ALA A 129 -9.28 -16.04 -1.20
CA ALA A 129 -8.79 -15.00 -0.29
C ALA A 129 -9.65 -14.91 0.97
N LEU A 130 -10.96 -15.09 0.85
CA LEU A 130 -11.85 -15.17 2.01
C LEU A 130 -11.53 -16.39 2.88
N ALA A 131 -11.31 -17.56 2.29
CA ALA A 131 -10.92 -18.77 3.03
C ALA A 131 -9.56 -18.60 3.72
N PHE A 132 -8.60 -17.95 3.05
CA PHE A 132 -7.28 -17.64 3.57
C PHE A 132 -7.35 -16.69 4.78
N LEU A 133 -8.15 -15.62 4.66
CA LEU A 133 -8.42 -14.70 5.77
C LEU A 133 -9.12 -15.40 6.94
N ARG A 134 -10.10 -16.27 6.68
CA ARG A 134 -10.81 -16.99 7.74
C ARG A 134 -9.90 -17.95 8.51
N GLN A 135 -8.97 -18.61 7.82
CA GLN A 135 -7.91 -19.39 8.49
C GLN A 135 -6.98 -18.52 9.33
N ALA A 136 -6.91 -17.22 9.03
CA ALA A 136 -6.11 -16.28 9.80
C ALA A 136 -6.84 -15.75 11.04
N ALA A 137 -8.17 -15.64 10.95
CA ALA A 137 -9.01 -15.18 12.05
C ALA A 137 -9.42 -16.30 13.03
N ALA A 138 -9.22 -17.56 12.65
CA ALA A 138 -9.40 -18.74 13.53
C ALA A 138 -8.34 -18.77 14.65
#